data_AF-A0A8T4Y0I3-F1
#
_entry.id   AF-A0A8T4Y0I3-F1
#
_cell.length_a   1.000
_cell.length_b   1.000
_cell.length_c   1.000
_cell.angle_alpha   90.00
_cell.angle_beta   90.00
_cell.angle_gamma   90.00
#
_symmetry.space_group_name_H-M   'P 1'
#
loop_
_entity.id
_entity.type
_entity.pdbx_description
1 polymer ?
#
loop_
_entity_poly.entity_id
_entity_poly.type
_entity_poly.pdbx_seq_one_letter_code
_entity_poly.pdbx_strand_id
1 'polypeptide(L)' 'PPGFQETCEKNDVVPGIHTFNVEMAEKMIKDGFRFVALMSDMKILMSGFRELLSRFGREVAGEARGY' A
#
# COMPACT_ATOMS: atom_id res chain seq x y z
N PRO A 1 6.52 7.79 22.57
CA PRO A 1 7.62 8.41 21.78
C PRO A 1 7.06 9.59 20.98
N PRO A 2 7.79 10.71 20.80
CA PRO A 2 7.34 11.74 19.87
C PRO A 2 6.97 11.06 18.56
N GLY A 3 5.72 11.20 18.13
CA GLY A 3 5.22 10.53 16.93
C GLY A 3 6.05 10.98 15.73
N PHE A 4 6.22 10.13 14.72
CA PHE A 4 7.01 10.44 13.52
C PHE A 4 6.68 11.82 12.92
N GLN A 5 5.43 12.29 13.07
CA GLN A 5 4.95 13.62 12.70
C GLN A 5 5.79 14.74 13.35
N GLU A 6 5.95 14.72 14.68
CA GLU A 6 6.70 15.75 15.42
C GLU A 6 8.18 15.76 15.01
N THR A 7 8.76 14.57 14.74
CA THR A 7 10.13 14.48 14.22
C THR A 7 10.24 15.04 12.81
N CYS A 8 9.30 14.72 11.92
CA CYS A 8 9.29 15.21 10.54
C CYS A 8 9.11 16.73 10.48
N GLU A 9 8.18 17.28 11.27
CA GLU A 9 7.94 18.72 11.40
C GLU A 9 9.18 19.47 11.90
N LYS A 10 9.84 18.98 12.96
CA LYS A 10 11.07 19.59 13.50
C LYS A 10 12.21 19.66 12.51
N ASN A 11 12.24 18.76 11.53
CA ASN A 11 13.32 18.64 10.56
C ASN A 11 12.94 19.15 9.16
N ASP A 12 11.77 19.76 8.99
CA ASP A 12 11.24 20.19 7.68
C ASP A 12 11.24 19.06 6.63
N VAL A 13 10.88 17.84 7.06
CA VAL A 13 10.82 16.64 6.22
C VAL A 13 9.38 16.22 6.03
N VAL A 14 8.99 15.91 4.79
CA VAL A 14 7.67 15.35 4.47
C VAL A 14 7.63 13.85 4.83
N PRO A 15 6.70 13.40 5.70
CA PRO A 15 6.61 11.98 6.06
C PRO A 15 6.13 11.13 4.88
N GLY A 16 6.92 10.11 4.54
CA GLY A 16 6.64 9.15 3.47
C GLY A 16 6.48 7.72 3.98
N ILE A 17 5.66 6.92 3.29
CA ILE A 17 5.46 5.49 3.61
C ILE A 17 5.10 4.65 2.38
N HIS A 18 5.52 3.38 2.38
CA HIS A 18 5.07 2.36 1.43
C HIS A 18 3.92 1.54 2.03
N THR A 19 2.91 1.25 1.22
CA THR A 19 1.66 0.61 1.67
C THR A 19 1.33 -0.61 0.82
N PHE A 20 0.77 -1.65 1.44
CA PHE A 20 0.61 -2.97 0.82
C PHE A 20 -0.81 -3.28 0.33
N ASN A 21 -1.78 -2.46 0.74
CA ASN A 21 -3.18 -2.54 0.35
C ASN A 21 -3.85 -1.17 0.53
N VAL A 22 -5.09 -1.06 0.08
CA VAL A 22 -5.86 0.20 0.11
C VAL A 22 -6.18 0.61 1.54
N GLU A 23 -6.54 -0.33 2.40
CA GLU A 23 -6.92 -0.07 3.79
C GLU A 23 -5.76 0.54 4.59
N MET A 24 -4.54 0.04 4.38
CA MET A 24 -3.33 0.60 4.97
C MET A 24 -3.06 1.99 4.40
N ALA A 25 -3.18 2.19 3.09
CA ALA A 25 -2.98 3.50 2.49
C ALA A 25 -3.93 4.55 3.07
N GLU A 26 -5.21 4.24 3.20
CA GLU A 26 -6.20 5.11 3.83
C GLU A 26 -5.86 5.43 5.27
N LYS A 27 -5.44 4.41 6.04
CA LYS A 27 -5.01 4.61 7.43
C LYS A 27 -3.81 5.53 7.51
N MET A 28 -2.78 5.34 6.67
CA MET A 28 -1.58 6.16 6.72
C MET A 28 -1.83 7.61 6.30
N ILE A 29 -2.74 7.84 5.34
CA ILE A 29 -3.18 9.19 4.99
C ILE A 29 -3.85 9.86 6.19
N LYS A 30 -4.75 9.16 6.89
CA LYS A 30 -5.41 9.66 8.11
C LYS A 30 -4.41 9.90 9.24
N ASP A 31 -3.38 9.07 9.34
CA ASP A 31 -2.28 9.20 10.30
C ASP A 31 -1.28 10.31 9.89
N GLY A 32 -1.52 11.07 8.82
CA GLY A 32 -0.73 12.27 8.49
C GLY A 32 0.49 12.03 7.59
N PHE A 33 0.64 10.85 7.00
CA PHE A 33 1.62 10.66 5.93
C PHE A 33 1.21 11.44 4.68
N ARG A 34 2.19 12.08 4.03
CA ARG A 34 1.96 13.01 2.92
C ARG A 34 2.50 12.49 1.59
N PHE A 35 3.48 11.61 1.63
CA PHE A 35 3.93 10.83 0.48
C PHE A 35 3.58 9.35 0.71
N VAL A 36 2.65 8.80 -0.07
CA VAL A 36 2.17 7.42 0.11
C VAL A 36 2.40 6.63 -1.18
N ALA A 37 3.35 5.69 -1.15
CA ALA A 37 3.57 4.77 -2.25
C ALA A 37 2.54 3.62 -2.17
N LEU A 38 1.71 3.51 -3.21
CA LEU A 38 0.61 2.54 -3.30
C LEU A 38 1.09 1.23 -3.92
N MET A 39 1.37 0.23 -3.08
CA MET A 39 1.80 -1.11 -3.51
C MET A 39 2.94 -1.08 -4.54
N SER A 40 3.24 -2.22 -5.14
CA SER A 40 4.06 -2.27 -6.37
C SER A 40 3.17 -2.41 -7.59
N ASP A 41 3.68 -1.99 -8.74
CA ASP A 41 3.11 -2.27 -10.06
C ASP A 41 2.79 -3.77 -10.24
N MET A 42 3.72 -4.64 -9.86
CA MET A 42 3.56 -6.09 -9.90
C MET A 42 2.38 -6.55 -9.03
N LYS A 43 2.26 -6.04 -7.80
CA LYS A 43 1.14 -6.37 -6.90
C LYS A 43 -0.20 -5.90 -7.48
N ILE A 44 -0.26 -4.67 -8.01
CA ILE A 44 -1.45 -4.12 -8.66
C ILE A 44 -1.87 -5.01 -9.83
N LEU A 45 -0.93 -5.33 -10.72
CA LEU A 45 -1.19 -6.17 -11.90
C LEU A 45 -1.69 -7.55 -11.49
N MET A 46 -0.99 -8.24 -10.59
CA MET A 46 -1.38 -9.58 -10.14
C MET A 46 -2.76 -9.59 -9.48
N SER A 47 -3.05 -8.63 -8.61
CA SER A 47 -4.35 -8.51 -7.95
C SER A 47 -5.47 -8.22 -8.97
N GLY A 48 -5.23 -7.28 -9.89
CA GLY A 48 -6.19 -6.95 -10.95
C GLY A 48 -6.49 -8.13 -11.88
N PHE A 49 -5.46 -8.87 -12.30
CA PHE A 49 -5.66 -10.08 -13.11
C PHE A 49 -6.40 -11.18 -12.36
N ARG A 50 -6.11 -11.40 -11.08
CA ARG A 50 -6.86 -12.37 -10.25
C ARG A 50 -8.33 -12.01 -10.17
N GLU A 51 -8.65 -10.74 -9.95
CA GLU A 51 -10.04 -10.26 -9.91
C GLU A 51 -10.73 -10.40 -11.26
N LEU A 52 -10.05 -10.08 -12.37
CA LEU A 52 -10.62 -10.27 -13.71
C LEU A 52 -10.88 -11.74 -14.01
N LEU A 53 -9.93 -12.61 -13.72
CA LEU A 53 -10.05 -14.05 -14.00
C LEU A 53 -11.12 -14.74 -13.15
N SER A 54 -11.30 -14.32 -11.89
CA SER A 54 -12.37 -14.87 -11.04
C SER A 54 -13.76 -14.59 -11.60
N ARG A 55 -13.97 -13.43 -12.26
CA ARG A 55 -15.23 -13.11 -12.96
C ARG A 55 -15.55 -14.06 -14.12
N PHE A 56 -14.55 -14.74 -14.67
CA PHE A 56 -14.71 -15.76 -15.71
C PHE A 56 -14.70 -17.20 -15.15
N GLY A 57 -14.79 -17.38 -13.84
CA GLY A 57 -14.69 -18.70 -13.20
C GLY A 57 -13.30 -19.33 -13.35
N ARG A 58 -12.26 -18.52 -13.58
CA ARG A 58 -10.86 -18.96 -13.69
C ARG A 58 -10.15 -18.57 -12.40
N GLU A 59 -10.35 -19.33 -11.34
CA GLU A 59 -9.61 -19.11 -10.11
C GLU A 59 -8.13 -19.45 -10.32
N VAL A 60 -7.26 -18.49 -10.04
CA VAL A 60 -5.81 -18.72 -10.01
C VAL A 60 -5.48 -19.35 -8.66
N ALA A 61 -5.42 -20.68 -8.61
CA ALA A 61 -4.98 -21.40 -7.43
C ALA A 61 -3.48 -21.15 -7.21
N GLY A 62 -3.17 -20.44 -6.13
CA GLY A 62 -1.79 -20.24 -5.66
C GLY A 62 -1.52 -18.84 -5.14
N GLU A 63 -1.04 -18.73 -3.91
CA GLU A 63 -0.40 -17.51 -3.43
C GLU A 63 0.97 -17.41 -4.09
N ALA A 64 1.25 -16.31 -4.79
CA ALA A 64 2.64 -15.93 -5.01
C ALA A 64 3.19 -15.52 -3.65
N ARG A 65 4.01 -16.39 -3.05
CA ARG A 65 4.79 -16.05 -1.86
C ARG A 65 5.87 -15.05 -2.28
N GLY A 66 5.78 -13.83 -1.77
CA GLY A 66 6.68 -12.70 -2.05
C GLY A 66 5.99 -11.67 -2.96
N TYR A 67 6.02 -10.37 -2.68
CA TYR A 67 6.90 -9.54 -1.84
C TYR A 67 6.11 -8.79 -0.77
#